data_AF-H3RKR1-F1
#
_entry.id   AF-H3RKR1-F1
#
_cell.length_a   1.000
_cell.length_b   1.000
_cell.length_c   1.000
_cell.angle_alpha   90.00
_cell.angle_beta   90.00
_cell.angle_gamma   90.00
#
_symmetry.space_group_name_H-M   'P 1'
#
loop_
_entity.id
_entity.type
_entity.pdbx_description
1 polymer ?
#
loop_
_entity_poly.entity_id
_entity_poly.type
_entity_poly.pdbx_seq_one_letter_code
_entity_poly.pdbx_strand_id
1 'polypeptide(L)' 'MFPTDDSVRKVIYLAIKDASRKWNMPIQNWRLAMSRFIIEFGDRLSDHL' A
#
# COMPACT_ATOMS: atom_id res chain seq x y z
N MET A 1 12.25 17.15 20.58
CA MET A 1 11.16 17.89 19.91
C MET A 1 11.65 18.24 18.51
N PHE A 2 10.85 17.98 17.48
CA PHE A 2 11.25 18.31 16.10
C PHE A 2 11.19 19.83 15.88
N PRO A 3 12.16 20.43 15.17
CA PRO A 3 12.26 21.89 15.01
C PRO A 3 11.24 22.48 14.02
N THR A 4 10.76 21.71 13.04
CA THR A 4 9.77 22.15 12.04
C THR A 4 8.87 21.00 11.57
N ASP A 5 7.69 21.30 11.05
CA ASP A 5 6.78 20.29 10.48
C ASP A 5 7.40 19.51 9.32
N ASP A 6 8.23 20.17 8.50
CA ASP A 6 8.95 19.49 7.41
C ASP A 6 9.95 18.46 7.93
N SER A 7 10.58 18.73 9.08
CA SER A 7 11.48 17.75 9.71
C SER A 7 10.71 16.53 10.21
N VAL A 8 9.49 16.70 10.73
CA VAL A 8 8.59 15.60 11.12
C VAL A 8 8.19 14.78 9.89
N ARG A 9 7.74 15.45 8.82
CA ARG A 9 7.33 14.81 7.56
C ARG A 9 8.45 13.97 6.96
N LYS A 10 9.69 14.49 6.98
CA LYS A 10 10.87 13.77 6.48
C LYS A 10 11.14 12.50 7.27
N VAL A 11 11.04 12.54 8.60
CA VAL A 11 11.25 11.34 9.44
C VAL A 11 10.19 10.28 9.18
N ILE A 12 8.92 10.67 9.07
CA ILE A 12 7.83 9.74 8.74
C ILE A 12 8.06 9.09 7.37
N TYR A 13 8.41 9.90 6.36
CA TYR A 13 8.73 9.39 5.02
C TYR A 13 9.86 8.37 5.05
N LEU A 14 10.97 8.69 5.74
CA LEU A 14 12.12 7.78 5.84
C LEU A 14 11.78 6.50 6.60
N ALA A 15 11.00 6.60 7.69
CA ALA A 15 10.56 5.45 8.45
C ALA A 15 9.68 4.49 7.60
N ILE A 16 8.74 5.04 6.83
CA ILE A 16 7.89 4.25 5.92
C ILE A 16 8.75 3.63 4.80
N LYS A 17 9.67 4.40 4.21
CA LYS A 17 10.56 3.91 3.15
C LYS A 17 11.46 2.76 3.63
N ASP A 18 11.96 2.82 4.85
CA ASP A 18 12.77 1.74 5.41
C ASP A 18 11.92 0.53 5.81
N ALA A 19 10.70 0.76 6.32
CA ALA A 19 9.76 -0.32 6.61
C ALA A 19 9.30 -1.04 5.33
N SER A 20 9.01 -0.30 4.25
CA SER A 20 8.52 -0.84 2.99
C SER A 20 9.52 -1.78 2.31
N ARG A 21 10.83 -1.59 2.54
CA ARG A 21 11.86 -2.54 2.07
C ARG A 21 11.70 -3.94 2.64
N LYS A 22 11.11 -4.07 3.83
CA LYS A 22 10.88 -5.36 4.51
C LYS A 22 9.55 -6.01 4.10
N TRP A 23 8.67 -5.28 3.41
CA TRP A 23 7.40 -5.81 2.89
C TRP A 23 7.60 -6.49 1.53
N ASN A 24 8.54 -7.44 1.48
CA ASN A 24 8.90 -8.16 0.27
C ASN A 24 8.16 -9.50 0.12
N MET A 25 7.41 -9.92 1.12
CA MET A 25 6.69 -11.19 1.06
C MET A 25 5.55 -11.11 0.04
N PRO A 26 5.47 -12.07 -0.90
CA PRO A 26 4.38 -12.10 -1.85
C PRO A 26 3.05 -12.33 -1.13
N ILE A 27 1.99 -11.66 -1.62
CA ILE A 27 0.64 -11.86 -1.10
C ILE A 27 0.18 -13.27 -1.45
N GLN A 28 -0.06 -14.09 -0.43
CA GLN A 28 -0.50 -15.46 -0.62
C GLN A 28 -1.90 -15.51 -1.23
N ASN A 29 -2.10 -16.41 -2.20
CA ASN A 29 -3.38 -16.63 -2.86
C ASN A 29 -3.98 -15.37 -3.54
N TRP A 30 -3.13 -14.42 -3.97
CA TRP A 30 -3.59 -13.15 -4.56
C TRP A 30 -4.56 -13.33 -5.73
N ARG A 31 -4.34 -14.34 -6.57
CA ARG A 31 -5.23 -14.65 -7.70
C ARG A 31 -6.66 -14.99 -7.25
N LEU A 32 -6.80 -15.79 -6.19
CA LEU A 32 -8.12 -16.15 -5.66
C LEU A 32 -8.80 -14.94 -4.98
N ALA A 33 -8.03 -14.13 -4.26
CA ALA A 33 -8.53 -12.87 -3.70
C ALA A 33 -9.02 -11.92 -4.79
N MET A 34 -8.27 -11.80 -5.90
CA MET A 34 -8.67 -10.98 -7.05
C MET A 34 -9.97 -11.46 -7.69
N SER A 35 -10.18 -12.78 -7.83
CA SER A 35 -11.46 -13.31 -8.30
C SER A 35 -12.64 -12.89 -7.41
N ARG A 36 -12.46 -12.81 -6.09
CA ARG A 36 -13.49 -12.30 -5.18
C ARG A 36 -13.71 -10.80 -5.35
N PHE A 37 -12.64 -10.02 -5.46
CA PHE A 37 -12.75 -8.58 -5.69
C PHE A 37 -13.47 -8.23 -6.99
N ILE A 38 -13.25 -9.00 -8.06
CA ILE A 38 -13.95 -8.81 -9.34
C ILE A 38 -15.45 -9.10 -9.18
N ILE A 39 -15.84 -10.10 -8.38
CA ILE A 39 -17.26 -10.40 -8.16
C ILE A 39 -17.93 -9.33 -7.30
N GLU A 40 -17.28 -8.88 -6.23
CA GLU A 40 -17.85 -7.94 -5.25
C GLU A 40 -17.78 -6.48 -5.71
N PHE A 41 -16.76 -6.12 -6.48
CA PHE A 41 -16.44 -4.74 -6.87
C PHE A 41 -16.17 -4.58 -8.37
N GLY A 42 -16.65 -5.51 -9.20
CA GLY A 42 -16.42 -5.50 -10.65
C GLY A 42 -16.74 -4.18 -11.32
N ASP A 43 -17.85 -3.55 -10.93
CA ASP A 43 -18.30 -2.25 -11.45
C ASP A 43 -17.35 -1.09 -11.16
N ARG A 44 -16.48 -1.21 -10.15
CA ARG A 44 -15.43 -0.21 -9.84
C ARG A 44 -14.10 -0.53 -10.51
N LEU A 45 -13.89 -1.80 -10.85
CA LEU A 45 -12.67 -2.29 -11.47
C LEU A 45 -12.71 -2.12 -13.00
N SER A 46 -13.89 -2.06 -13.61
CA SER A 46 -14.07 -1.81 -15.05
C SER A 46 -13.55 -0.47 -15.54
N ASP A 47 -13.49 0.55 -14.67
CA ASP A 47 -13.01 1.89 -15.02
C ASP A 47 -11.47 2.01 -15.01
N HIS A 48 -10.77 0.95 -14.58
CA HIS A 48 -9.33 0.96 -14.33
C HIS A 48 -8.58 -0.25 -14.92
N LEU A 49 -9.26 -1.11 -15.70
CA LEU A 49 -8.71 -2.19 -16.51
C LEU A 49 -8.61 -1.78 -17.98
#